data_AF-A0A943QDE9-F1
#
_entry.id   AF-A0A943QDE9-F1
#
_cell.length_a   1.000
_cell.length_b   1.000
_cell.length_c   1.000
_cell.angle_alpha   90.00
_cell.angle_beta   90.00
_cell.angle_gamma   90.00
#
_symmetry.space_group_name_H-M   'P 1'
#
loop_
_entity.id
_entity.type
_entity.pdbx_description
1 polymer ?
#
loop_
_entity_poly.entity_id
_entity_poly.type
_entity_poly.pdbx_seq_one_letter_code
_entity_poly.pdbx_strand_id
1 'polypeptide(L)'
;MNKNIILDLLLRNTEKSKKEHSEEDIALLNNIKETISEMEVARALFDYVSDPKLVELAIYAEDTARTRYDYLISVAKRRDLRMIE
;
A
#
# COMPACT_ATOMS: atom_id res chain seq x y z
N MET A 1 -6.89 23.96 -22.69
CA MET A 1 -7.44 23.26 -21.51
C MET A 1 -7.21 24.13 -20.30
N ASN A 2 -8.27 24.65 -19.69
CA ASN A 2 -8.17 25.70 -18.67
C ASN A 2 -7.73 25.05 -17.34
N LYS A 3 -6.50 25.30 -16.89
CA LYS A 3 -5.89 24.66 -15.70
C LYS A 3 -6.76 24.80 -14.44
N ASN A 4 -7.57 25.86 -14.38
CA ASN A 4 -8.50 26.12 -13.29
C ASN A 4 -9.67 25.12 -13.24
N ILE A 5 -10.09 24.54 -14.37
CA ILE A 5 -11.18 23.53 -14.40
C ILE A 5 -10.69 22.20 -13.84
N ILE A 6 -9.44 21.83 -14.14
CA ILE A 6 -8.82 20.61 -13.61
C ILE A 6 -8.59 20.78 -12.11
N LEU A 7 -8.12 21.95 -11.68
CA LEU A 7 -7.93 22.25 -10.26
C LEU A 7 -9.26 22.26 -9.50
N ASP A 8 -10.34 22.81 -10.08
CA ASP A 8 -11.68 22.80 -9.48
C ASP A 8 -12.30 21.39 -9.43
N LEU A 9 -12.03 20.54 -10.42
CA LEU A 9 -12.44 19.13 -10.41
C LEU A 9 -11.66 18.30 -9.37
N LEU A 10 -10.37 18.58 -9.18
CA LEU A 10 -9.55 17.96 -8.13
C LEU A 10 -10.02 18.41 -6.74
N LEU A 11 -10.28 19.71 -6.55
CA LEU A 11 -10.75 20.26 -5.29
C LEU A 11 -12.17 19.79 -4.92
N ARG A 12 -13.11 19.72 -5.87
CA ARG A 12 -14.47 19.18 -5.62
C ARG A 12 -14.49 17.71 -5.21
N ASN A 13 -13.51 16.91 -5.63
CA ASN A 13 -13.34 15.54 -5.15
C ASN A 13 -12.78 15.50 -3.71
N THR A 14 -11.96 16.48 -3.31
CA THR A 14 -11.43 16.57 -1.94
C THR A 14 -12.47 17.03 -0.92
N GLU A 15 -13.45 17.85 -1.32
CA GLU A 15 -14.51 18.30 -0.39
C GLU A 15 -15.57 17.23 -0.09
N LYS A 16 -15.76 16.25 -1.00
CA LYS A 16 -16.59 15.06 -0.74
C LYS A 16 -15.86 13.95 0.02
N SER A 17 -14.54 14.05 0.24
CA SER A 17 -13.72 12.98 0.83
C SER A 17 -13.15 13.29 2.22
N LYS A 18 -13.48 14.42 2.85
CA LYS A 18 -13.12 14.67 4.25
C LYS A 18 -14.04 13.87 5.20
N LYS A 19 -13.95 12.54 5.13
CA LYS A 19 -14.06 11.76 6.36
C LYS A 19 -12.68 11.94 7.00
N GLU A 20 -12.59 12.64 8.12
CA GLU A 20 -11.31 12.73 8.84
C GLU A 20 -10.87 11.28 9.14
N HIS A 21 -9.84 10.82 8.43
CA HIS A 21 -9.23 9.54 8.71
C HIS A 21 -8.68 9.61 10.12
N SER A 22 -9.08 8.66 10.97
CA SER A 22 -8.53 8.58 12.31
C SER A 22 -7.01 8.34 12.24
N GLU A 23 -6.28 8.63 13.32
CA GLU A 23 -4.86 8.29 13.41
C GLU A 23 -4.62 6.80 13.14
N GLU A 24 -5.56 5.93 13.56
CA GLU A 24 -5.52 4.50 13.26
C GLU A 24 -5.66 4.19 11.77
N ASP A 25 -6.52 4.92 11.04
CA ASP A 25 -6.72 4.70 9.61
C ASP A 25 -5.49 5.14 8.82
N ILE A 26 -4.87 6.25 9.21
CA ILE A 26 -3.60 6.71 8.64
C ILE A 26 -2.50 5.68 8.92
N ALA A 27 -2.41 5.19 10.15
CA ALA A 27 -1.45 4.14 10.51
C ALA A 27 -1.68 2.86 9.68
N LEU A 28 -2.93 2.43 9.50
CA LEU A 28 -3.27 1.28 8.67
C LEU A 28 -2.84 1.46 7.21
N LEU A 29 -3.10 2.64 6.62
CA LEU A 29 -2.68 2.96 5.26
C LEU A 29 -1.15 2.99 5.13
N ASN A 30 -0.44 3.51 6.12
CA ASN A 30 1.02 3.50 6.14
C ASN A 30 1.58 2.07 6.24
N ASN A 31 1.02 1.22 7.10
CA ASN A 31 1.39 -0.19 7.19
C ASN A 31 1.17 -0.93 5.87
N ILE A 32 0.09 -0.61 5.13
CA ILE A 32 -0.14 -1.18 3.80
C ILE A 32 0.99 -0.77 2.84
N LYS A 33 1.35 0.52 2.81
CA LYS A 33 2.46 1.03 1.96
C LYS A 33 3.80 0.39 2.32
N GLU A 34 4.10 0.26 3.60
CA GLU A 34 5.30 -0.43 4.08
C GLU A 34 5.33 -1.89 3.65
N THR A 35 4.19 -2.59 3.73
CA THR A 35 4.12 -3.99 3.30
C THR A 35 4.31 -4.15 1.79
N ILE A 36 3.85 -3.20 0.97
CA ILE A 36 4.15 -3.18 -0.48
C ILE A 36 5.66 -3.05 -0.70
N SER A 37 6.32 -2.12 0.01
CA SER A 37 7.77 -1.94 -0.06
C SER A 37 8.54 -3.21 0.36
N GLU A 38 8.09 -3.91 1.40
CA GLU A 38 8.69 -5.20 1.79
C GLU A 38 8.58 -6.26 0.68
N MET A 39 7.45 -6.34 -0.02
CA MET A 39 7.30 -7.24 -1.17
C MET A 39 8.25 -6.87 -2.31
N GLU A 40 8.42 -5.57 -2.59
CA GLU A 40 9.37 -5.09 -3.60
C GLU A 40 10.82 -5.42 -3.22
N VAL A 41 11.19 -5.25 -1.95
CA VAL A 41 12.52 -5.62 -1.42
C VAL A 41 12.76 -7.12 -1.50
N ALA A 42 11.77 -7.95 -1.14
CA ALA A 42 11.89 -9.40 -1.24
C ALA A 42 12.08 -9.85 -2.69
N ARG A 43 11.35 -9.23 -3.63
CA ARG A 43 11.51 -9.49 -5.06
C ARG A 43 12.89 -9.05 -5.58
N ALA A 44 13.36 -7.87 -5.18
CA ALA A 44 14.69 -7.40 -5.54
C ALA A 44 15.80 -8.32 -4.97
N LEU A 45 15.61 -8.86 -3.76
CA LEU A 45 16.52 -9.84 -3.18
C LEU A 45 16.54 -11.12 -4.01
N PHE A 46 15.38 -11.67 -4.38
CA PHE A 46 15.26 -12.85 -5.23
C PHE A 46 16.02 -12.69 -6.55
N ASP A 47 15.86 -11.52 -7.19
CA ASP A 47 16.52 -11.22 -8.47
C ASP A 47 18.05 -11.07 -8.35
N TYR A 48 18.55 -10.71 -7.17
CA TYR A 48 19.97 -10.45 -6.94
C TYR A 48 20.76 -11.68 -6.47
N VAL A 49 20.15 -12.56 -5.69
CA VAL A 49 20.85 -13.69 -5.05
C VAL A 49 20.80 -14.96 -5.90
N SER A 50 21.90 -15.71 -5.87
CA SER A 50 22.02 -17.01 -6.56
C SER A 50 22.25 -18.18 -5.61
N ASP A 51 22.60 -17.92 -4.35
CA ASP A 51 22.71 -18.96 -3.33
C ASP A 51 21.32 -19.55 -3.04
N PRO A 52 21.14 -20.88 -3.11
CA PRO A 52 19.83 -21.50 -2.94
C PRO A 52 19.12 -21.16 -1.63
N LYS A 53 19.87 -20.96 -0.53
CA LYS A 53 19.28 -20.61 0.78
C LYS A 53 18.81 -19.17 0.82
N LEU A 54 19.51 -18.28 0.13
CA LEU A 54 19.10 -16.89 0.00
C LEU A 54 17.91 -16.72 -0.95
N VAL A 55 17.83 -17.54 -2.01
CA VAL A 55 16.64 -17.60 -2.88
C VAL A 55 15.42 -18.07 -2.09
N GLU A 56 15.55 -19.15 -1.31
CA GLU A 56 14.49 -19.67 -0.43
C GLU A 56 14.04 -18.60 0.59
N LEU A 57 14.98 -17.88 1.19
CA LEU A 57 14.70 -16.76 2.09
C LEU A 57 13.88 -15.65 1.39
N ALA A 58 14.25 -15.27 0.17
CA ALA A 58 13.57 -14.22 -0.58
C ALA A 58 12.12 -14.60 -0.92
N ILE A 59 11.88 -15.85 -1.33
CA ILE A 59 10.53 -16.38 -1.57
C ILE A 59 9.69 -16.31 -0.30
N TYR A 60 10.23 -16.81 0.82
CA TYR A 60 9.51 -16.81 2.09
C TYR A 60 9.22 -15.39 2.60
N ALA A 61 10.13 -14.45 2.37
CA ALA A 61 9.93 -13.04 2.70
C ALA A 61 8.78 -12.42 1.88
N GLU A 62 8.72 -12.68 0.56
CA GLU A 62 7.62 -12.18 -0.29
C GLU A 62 6.28 -12.77 0.14
N ASP A 63 6.21 -14.07 0.43
CA ASP A 63 4.99 -14.74 0.88
C ASP A 63 4.50 -14.24 2.25
N THR A 64 5.44 -13.98 3.17
CA THR A 64 5.14 -13.41 4.48
C THR A 64 4.57 -12.00 4.34
N ALA A 65 5.21 -11.14 3.54
CA ALA A 65 4.74 -9.78 3.29
C ALA A 65 3.37 -9.79 2.57
N ARG A 66 3.17 -10.67 1.58
CA ARG A 66 1.88 -10.85 0.89
C ARG A 66 0.76 -11.24 1.83
N THR A 67 1.01 -12.20 2.72
CA THR A 67 0.03 -12.62 3.75
C THR A 67 -0.36 -11.44 4.64
N ARG A 68 0.62 -10.63 5.06
CA ARG A 68 0.36 -9.41 5.85
C ARG A 68 -0.44 -8.38 5.05
N TYR A 69 -0.11 -8.18 3.78
CA TYR A 69 -0.82 -7.26 2.89
C TYR A 69 -2.30 -7.65 2.75
N ASP A 70 -2.58 -8.92 2.47
CA ASP A 70 -3.95 -9.42 2.31
C ASP A 70 -4.79 -9.20 3.57
N TYR A 71 -4.20 -9.44 4.75
CA TYR A 71 -4.83 -9.13 6.02
C TYR A 71 -5.13 -7.63 6.16
N LEU A 72 -4.15 -6.75 5.95
CA LEU A 72 -4.32 -5.31 6.10
C LEU A 72 -5.35 -4.73 5.12
N ILE A 73 -5.37 -5.22 3.87
CA ILE A 73 -6.40 -4.88 2.88
C ILE A 73 -7.77 -5.34 3.35
N SER A 74 -7.89 -6.53 3.95
CA SER A 74 -9.15 -7.00 4.52
C SER A 74 -9.66 -6.06 5.63
N VAL A 75 -8.76 -5.54 6.47
CA VAL A 75 -9.09 -4.57 7.53
C VAL A 75 -9.52 -3.24 6.91
N ALA A 76 -8.77 -2.72 5.94
CA ALA A 76 -9.08 -1.46 5.28
C ALA A 76 -10.44 -1.48 4.58
N LYS A 77 -10.76 -2.59 3.89
CA LYS A 77 -12.07 -2.83 3.28
C LYS A 77 -13.20 -2.82 4.30
N ARG A 78 -13.03 -3.46 5.47
CA ARG A 78 -14.03 -3.44 6.56
C ARG A 78 -14.25 -2.04 7.13
N ARG A 79 -13.27 -1.15 7.03
CA ARG A 79 -13.32 0.25 7.50
C ARG A 79 -13.77 1.25 6.42
N ASP A 80 -14.12 0.78 5.22
CA ASP A 80 -14.46 1.61 4.05
C ASP A 80 -13.36 2.65 3.71
N LEU A 81 -12.10 2.26 3.92
CA LEU A 81 -10.95 3.07 3.56
C LEU A 81 -10.62 2.85 2.09
N ARG A 82 -10.51 3.96 1.34
CA ARG A 82 -10.03 3.95 -0.05
C ARG A 82 -8.56 4.31 -0.04
N MET A 83 -7.75 3.57 -0.80
CA MET A 83 -6.36 3.97 -1.01
C MET A 83 -6.34 5.33 -1.69
N ILE A 84 -5.69 6.30 -1.05
CA ILE A 84 -5.38 7.59 -1.67
C ILE A 84 -4.14 7.33 -2.54
N GLU A 85 -4.34 7.37 -3.86
CA GLU A 85 -3.26 7.41 -4.87
C GLU A 85 -2.43 8.70 -4.75
#